data_AF-A0A7J4I480-F1
#
_entry.id   AF-A0A7J4I480-F1
#
_cell.length_a   1.000
_cell.length_b   1.000
_cell.length_c   1.000
_cell.angle_alpha   90.00
_cell.angle_beta   90.00
_cell.angle_gamma   90.00
#
_symmetry.space_group_name_H-M   'P 1'
#
loop_
_entity.id
_entity.type
_entity.pdbx_description
1 polymer ?
#
loop_
_entity_poly.entity_id
_entity_poly.type
_entity_poly.pdbx_seq_one_letter_code
_entity_poly.pdbx_strand_id
1 'polypeptide(L)'
;MQLKEIYEHKRDAIEKRLQEFRDVYRQPDEVIFEELCFCLLTPQTKAKSATKVIEKLKEKNLLLSGSAEEIKKWMAPIRFNNNKSQYIVEARQLLTENGKIMIKEKINANDIAATRSWLVKNIKGYGLKEASHFLRNIGFGDDIAILDRHILKNMVKYGVIPEVPASLTGKKYLELEKKLIEFSKNNGIPPAHLDLVWWSEETGEIFK
;
A
#
# COMPACT_ATOMS: atom_id res chain seq x y z
N MET A 1 -27.37 4.65 -5.08
CA MET A 1 -26.93 3.27 -4.80
C MET A 1 -26.37 3.24 -3.39
N GLN A 2 -26.94 2.41 -2.53
CA GLN A 2 -26.50 2.24 -1.14
C GLN A 2 -25.14 1.53 -1.15
N LEU A 3 -24.19 1.92 -0.28
CA LEU A 3 -22.82 1.35 -0.26
C LEU A 3 -22.78 -0.19 -0.34
N LYS A 4 -23.73 -0.85 0.33
CA LYS A 4 -23.88 -2.31 0.31
C LYS A 4 -24.17 -2.87 -1.09
N GLU A 5 -25.03 -2.23 -1.87
CA GLU A 5 -25.33 -2.64 -3.24
C GLU A 5 -24.07 -2.56 -4.11
N ILE A 6 -23.33 -1.44 -4.00
CA ILE A 6 -22.05 -1.25 -4.73
C ILE A 6 -21.07 -2.37 -4.39
N TYR A 7 -20.97 -2.68 -3.10
CA TYR A 7 -20.10 -3.73 -2.61
C TYR A 7 -20.50 -5.10 -3.15
N GLU A 8 -21.77 -5.51 -3.03
CA GLU A 8 -22.24 -6.81 -3.53
C GLU A 8 -22.01 -6.96 -5.05
N HIS A 9 -22.22 -5.91 -5.84
CA HIS A 9 -21.94 -5.93 -7.28
C HIS A 9 -20.46 -6.13 -7.63
N LYS A 10 -19.54 -5.75 -6.74
CA LYS A 10 -18.08 -5.84 -6.96
C LYS A 10 -17.41 -6.93 -6.14
N ARG A 11 -18.18 -7.63 -5.29
CA ARG A 11 -17.66 -8.49 -4.22
C ARG A 11 -16.71 -9.55 -4.74
N ASP A 12 -17.11 -10.31 -5.75
CA ASP A 12 -16.29 -11.40 -6.31
C ASP A 12 -14.95 -10.89 -6.85
N ALA A 13 -14.97 -9.75 -7.54
CA ALA A 13 -13.75 -9.15 -8.09
C ALA A 13 -12.83 -8.61 -6.97
N ILE A 14 -13.42 -8.06 -5.90
CA ILE A 14 -12.69 -7.61 -4.70
C ILE A 14 -12.08 -8.80 -3.96
N GLU A 15 -12.86 -9.85 -3.70
CA GLU A 15 -12.39 -11.06 -3.02
C GLU A 15 -11.26 -11.73 -3.80
N LYS A 16 -11.38 -11.81 -5.14
CA LYS A 16 -10.30 -12.29 -6.01
C LYS A 16 -9.03 -11.45 -5.85
N ARG A 17 -9.13 -10.12 -5.89
CA ARG A 17 -7.96 -9.23 -5.73
C ARG A 17 -7.34 -9.35 -4.34
N LEU A 18 -8.14 -9.47 -3.29
CA LEU A 18 -7.63 -9.69 -1.93
C LEU A 18 -6.98 -11.07 -1.79
N GLN A 19 -7.46 -12.08 -2.51
CA GLN A 19 -6.81 -13.38 -2.56
C GLN A 19 -5.44 -13.29 -3.23
N GLU A 20 -5.33 -12.56 -4.35
CA GLU A 20 -4.05 -12.28 -5.01
C GLU A 20 -3.05 -11.63 -4.03
N PHE A 21 -3.48 -10.69 -3.18
CA PHE A 21 -2.62 -10.09 -2.14
C PHE A 21 -2.18 -11.09 -1.07
N ARG A 22 -3.08 -11.95 -0.59
CA ARG A 22 -2.72 -13.01 0.36
C ARG A 22 -1.70 -13.99 -0.22
N ASP A 23 -1.76 -14.23 -1.53
CA ASP A 23 -0.82 -15.11 -2.21
C ASP A 23 0.57 -14.47 -2.37
N VAL A 24 0.70 -13.14 -2.36
CA VAL A 24 2.01 -12.46 -2.39
C VAL A 24 2.87 -12.85 -1.18
N TYR A 25 2.31 -12.89 0.03
CA TYR A 25 3.09 -13.24 1.22
C TYR A 25 3.56 -14.71 1.24
N ARG A 26 2.91 -15.57 0.45
CA ARG A 26 3.31 -16.97 0.25
C ARG A 26 4.49 -17.12 -0.72
N GLN A 27 4.82 -16.07 -1.48
CA GLN A 27 5.96 -16.06 -2.42
C GLN A 27 7.29 -15.83 -1.70
N PRO A 28 8.44 -15.99 -2.39
CA PRO A 28 9.76 -15.63 -1.84
C PRO A 28 9.86 -14.17 -1.40
N ASP A 29 10.79 -13.87 -0.49
CA ASP A 29 11.04 -12.54 0.06
C ASP A 29 11.27 -11.46 -1.01
N GLU A 30 11.87 -11.83 -2.14
CA GLU A 30 12.10 -10.95 -3.29
C GLU A 30 10.78 -10.43 -3.89
N VAL A 31 9.74 -11.26 -3.96
CA VAL A 31 8.43 -10.86 -4.48
C VAL A 31 7.72 -9.91 -3.52
N ILE A 32 7.88 -10.12 -2.22
CA ILE A 32 7.36 -9.19 -1.20
C ILE A 32 8.13 -7.86 -1.26
N PHE A 33 9.44 -7.92 -1.50
CA PHE A 33 10.26 -6.72 -1.70
C PHE A 33 9.89 -5.93 -2.95
N GLU A 34 9.47 -6.59 -4.04
CA GLU A 34 8.88 -5.92 -5.21
C GLU A 34 7.65 -5.09 -4.82
N GLU A 35 6.78 -5.62 -3.94
CA GLU A 35 5.59 -4.91 -3.46
C GLU A 35 5.98 -3.72 -2.57
N LEU A 36 6.98 -3.89 -1.70
CA LEU A 36 7.54 -2.78 -0.91
C LEU A 36 8.03 -1.65 -1.82
N CYS A 37 8.79 -2.01 -2.86
CA CYS A 37 9.29 -1.07 -3.85
C CYS A 37 8.15 -0.41 -4.62
N PHE A 38 7.11 -1.14 -5.01
CA PHE A 38 5.92 -0.57 -5.64
C PHE A 38 5.33 0.55 -4.78
N CYS A 39 5.10 0.29 -3.49
CA CYS A 39 4.54 1.28 -2.57
C CYS A 39 5.48 2.47 -2.30
N LEU A 40 6.82 2.34 -2.46
CA LEU A 40 7.74 3.48 -2.46
C LEU A 40 7.53 4.39 -3.68
N LEU A 41 7.05 3.85 -4.80
CA LEU A 41 6.89 4.58 -6.05
C LEU A 41 5.53 5.26 -6.18
N THR A 42 4.48 4.75 -5.53
CA THR A 42 3.11 5.27 -5.65
C THR A 42 2.87 6.69 -5.11
N PRO A 43 3.62 7.26 -4.14
CA PRO A 43 3.38 8.62 -3.70
C PRO A 43 3.46 9.62 -4.86
N GLN A 44 2.37 10.35 -5.10
CA GLN A 44 2.20 11.32 -6.19
C GLN A 44 2.46 10.75 -7.60
N THR A 45 2.25 9.44 -7.78
CA THR A 45 2.48 8.72 -9.04
C THR A 45 1.29 7.82 -9.31
N LYS A 46 0.85 7.74 -10.56
CA LYS A 46 -0.23 6.81 -10.94
C LYS A 46 0.22 5.38 -10.70
N ALA A 47 -0.63 4.57 -10.07
CA ALA A 47 -0.30 3.18 -9.72
C ALA A 47 0.11 2.34 -10.96
N LYS A 48 -0.54 2.57 -12.12
CA LYS A 48 -0.14 1.97 -13.41
C LYS A 48 1.27 2.37 -13.87
N SER A 49 1.69 3.61 -13.64
CA SER A 49 3.04 4.07 -13.97
C SER A 49 4.08 3.42 -13.07
N ALA A 50 3.80 3.33 -11.76
CA ALA A 50 4.67 2.64 -10.81
C ALA A 50 4.82 1.15 -11.17
N THR A 51 3.72 0.50 -11.54
CA THR A 51 3.72 -0.92 -11.96
C THR A 51 4.65 -1.17 -13.15
N LYS A 52 4.52 -0.38 -14.22
CA LYS A 52 5.38 -0.49 -15.40
C LYS A 52 6.87 -0.33 -15.06
N VAL A 53 7.19 0.55 -14.11
CA VAL A 53 8.57 0.75 -13.67
C VAL A 53 9.07 -0.45 -12.87
N ILE A 54 8.27 -0.97 -11.92
CA ILE A 54 8.62 -2.17 -11.15
C ILE A 54 8.86 -3.37 -12.06
N GLU A 55 7.98 -3.60 -13.04
CA GLU A 55 8.14 -4.68 -14.03
C GLU A 55 9.47 -4.55 -14.80
N LYS A 56 9.81 -3.35 -15.28
CA LYS A 56 11.07 -3.10 -16.00
C LYS A 56 12.31 -3.28 -15.12
N LEU A 57 12.25 -2.87 -13.86
CA LEU A 57 13.35 -3.05 -12.92
C LEU A 57 13.52 -4.52 -12.55
N LYS A 58 12.42 -5.27 -12.39
CA LYS A 58 12.42 -6.71 -12.15
C LYS A 58 13.02 -7.49 -13.33
N GLU A 59 12.56 -7.23 -14.55
CA GLU A 59 13.09 -7.86 -15.79
C GLU A 59 14.62 -7.71 -15.91
N LYS A 60 15.17 -6.62 -15.35
CA LYS A 60 16.60 -6.28 -15.41
C LYS A 60 17.36 -6.62 -14.14
N ASN A 61 16.71 -7.27 -13.17
CA ASN A 61 17.23 -7.56 -11.84
C ASN A 61 17.70 -6.32 -11.04
N LEU A 62 17.28 -5.11 -11.44
CA LEU A 62 17.77 -3.86 -10.84
C LEU A 62 17.19 -3.62 -9.45
N LEU A 63 16.04 -4.20 -9.12
CA LEU A 63 15.52 -4.17 -7.75
C LEU A 63 16.47 -4.85 -6.77
N LEU A 64 17.14 -5.94 -7.18
CA LEU A 64 18.00 -6.74 -6.30
C LEU A 64 19.48 -6.39 -6.40
N SER A 65 19.96 -5.85 -7.53
CA SER A 65 21.38 -5.55 -7.71
C SER A 65 21.70 -4.13 -8.19
N GLY A 66 20.74 -3.40 -8.74
CA GLY A 66 20.97 -2.13 -9.43
C GLY A 66 21.34 -0.98 -8.48
N SER A 67 22.22 -0.08 -8.93
CA SER A 67 22.51 1.18 -8.23
C SER A 67 21.35 2.17 -8.32
N ALA A 68 21.37 3.23 -7.50
CA ALA A 68 20.36 4.28 -7.56
C ALA A 68 20.35 4.99 -8.92
N GLU A 69 21.51 5.18 -9.56
CA GLU A 69 21.62 5.74 -10.92
C GLU A 69 21.05 4.80 -11.98
N GLU A 70 21.31 3.49 -11.88
CA GLU A 70 20.80 2.50 -12.81
C GLU A 70 19.29 2.36 -12.73
N ILE A 71 18.74 2.32 -11.50
CA ILE A 71 17.30 2.29 -11.24
C ILE A 71 16.63 3.55 -11.80
N LYS A 72 17.21 4.73 -11.53
CA LYS A 72 16.66 6.03 -11.94
C LYS A 72 16.43 6.13 -13.45
N LYS A 73 17.26 5.48 -14.28
CA LYS A 73 17.12 5.49 -15.76
C LYS A 73 15.74 4.99 -16.22
N TRP A 74 15.06 4.17 -15.41
CA TRP A 74 13.73 3.62 -15.71
C TRP A 74 12.58 4.41 -15.08
N MET A 75 12.89 5.46 -14.30
CA MET A 75 11.92 6.17 -13.46
C MET A 75 11.45 7.50 -14.05
N ALA A 76 11.53 7.68 -15.37
CA ALA A 76 11.01 8.87 -16.05
C ALA A 76 9.55 9.24 -15.66
N PRO A 77 8.58 8.29 -15.53
CA PRO A 77 7.21 8.63 -15.14
C PRO A 77 7.01 8.79 -13.62
N ILE A 78 8.07 8.61 -12.81
CA ILE A 78 7.99 8.63 -11.35
C ILE A 78 8.41 10.01 -10.84
N ARG A 79 7.52 10.68 -10.09
CA ARG A 79 7.87 11.94 -9.42
C ARG A 79 8.87 11.68 -8.29
N PHE A 80 9.82 12.60 -8.13
CA PHE A 80 10.92 12.49 -7.15
C PHE A 80 11.79 11.24 -7.34
N ASN A 81 12.00 10.86 -8.60
CA ASN A 81 12.75 9.66 -8.98
C ASN A 81 14.17 9.60 -8.39
N ASN A 82 14.87 10.73 -8.22
CA ASN A 82 16.17 10.78 -7.55
C ASN A 82 16.11 10.19 -6.12
N ASN A 83 15.15 10.66 -5.32
CA ASN A 83 15.01 10.20 -3.93
C ASN A 83 14.49 8.77 -3.89
N LYS A 84 13.52 8.44 -4.74
CA LYS A 84 12.89 7.11 -4.74
C LYS A 84 13.83 6.01 -5.21
N SER A 85 14.72 6.26 -6.17
CA SER A 85 15.73 5.28 -6.55
C SER A 85 16.70 5.02 -5.40
N GLN A 86 17.11 6.06 -4.68
CA GLN A 86 17.92 5.94 -3.47
C GLN A 86 17.20 5.16 -2.36
N TYR A 87 15.90 5.44 -2.12
CA TYR A 87 15.12 4.74 -1.10
C TYR A 87 14.98 3.24 -1.38
N ILE A 88 14.85 2.82 -2.66
CA ILE A 88 14.86 1.39 -3.01
C ILE A 88 16.18 0.74 -2.61
N VAL A 89 17.32 1.36 -2.93
CA VAL A 89 18.65 0.81 -2.59
C VAL A 89 18.84 0.72 -1.08
N GLU A 90 18.44 1.74 -0.34
CA GLU A 90 18.54 1.76 1.12
C GLU A 90 17.62 0.72 1.76
N ALA A 91 16.38 0.59 1.28
CA ALA A 91 15.46 -0.45 1.76
C ALA A 91 16.01 -1.85 1.47
N ARG A 92 16.61 -2.06 0.28
CA ARG A 92 17.28 -3.31 -0.07
C ARG A 92 18.40 -3.62 0.92
N GLN A 93 19.29 -2.67 1.16
CA GLN A 93 20.43 -2.85 2.08
C GLN A 93 19.95 -3.18 3.50
N LEU A 94 18.95 -2.46 4.00
CA LEU A 94 18.38 -2.70 5.33
C LEU A 94 17.76 -4.10 5.48
N LEU A 95 17.15 -4.60 4.42
CA LEU A 95 16.41 -5.87 4.42
C LEU A 95 17.27 -7.04 3.91
N THR A 96 18.54 -6.83 3.60
CA THR A 96 19.45 -7.88 3.14
C THR A 96 20.28 -8.38 4.31
N GLU A 97 20.25 -9.69 4.55
CA GLU A 97 21.13 -10.38 5.48
C GLU A 97 21.80 -11.55 4.78
N ASN A 98 23.11 -11.70 4.93
CA ASN A 98 23.91 -12.74 4.25
C ASN A 98 23.66 -12.82 2.73
N GLY A 99 23.46 -11.67 2.09
CA GLY A 99 23.24 -11.55 0.64
C GLY A 99 21.83 -11.94 0.16
N LYS A 100 20.88 -12.17 1.08
CA LYS A 100 19.48 -12.49 0.75
C LYS A 100 18.53 -11.49 1.39
N ILE A 101 17.42 -11.20 0.70
CA ILE A 101 16.36 -10.37 1.27
C ILE A 101 15.61 -11.18 2.33
N MET A 102 15.43 -10.61 3.51
CA MET A 102 14.78 -11.22 4.67
C MET A 102 13.64 -10.33 5.18
N ILE A 103 12.69 -9.99 4.29
CA ILE A 103 11.60 -9.04 4.60
C ILE A 103 10.52 -9.69 5.49
N LYS A 104 10.25 -10.99 5.32
CA LYS A 104 9.29 -11.73 6.16
C LYS A 104 9.64 -11.70 7.62
N GLU A 105 10.93 -11.70 7.97
CA GLU A 105 11.38 -11.62 9.36
C GLU A 105 11.04 -10.28 10.03
N LYS A 106 10.74 -9.25 9.25
CA LYS A 106 10.32 -7.94 9.76
C LYS A 106 8.80 -7.79 9.84
N ILE A 107 8.05 -8.84 9.47
CA ILE A 107 6.59 -8.86 9.47
C ILE A 107 6.10 -9.76 10.61
N ASN A 108 5.48 -9.16 11.62
CA ASN A 108 4.78 -9.91 12.66
C ASN A 108 3.29 -9.98 12.32
N ALA A 109 2.85 -11.11 11.78
CA ALA A 109 1.45 -11.35 11.40
C ALA A 109 0.47 -11.22 12.58
N ASN A 110 0.94 -11.41 13.83
CA ASN A 110 0.10 -11.27 15.02
C ASN A 110 0.04 -9.82 15.54
N ASP A 111 0.87 -8.92 15.03
CA ASP A 111 0.88 -7.51 15.41
C ASP A 111 1.20 -6.62 14.19
N ILE A 112 0.17 -6.44 13.36
CA ILE A 112 0.24 -5.61 12.15
C ILE A 112 0.44 -4.13 12.48
N ALA A 113 -0.05 -3.65 13.63
CA ALA A 113 0.14 -2.28 14.06
C ALA A 113 1.61 -1.99 14.42
N ALA A 114 2.28 -2.90 15.13
CA ALA A 114 3.71 -2.82 15.39
C ALA A 114 4.52 -2.96 14.11
N THR A 115 4.18 -3.91 13.24
CA THR A 115 4.81 -4.09 11.93
C THR A 115 4.75 -2.80 11.10
N ARG A 116 3.57 -2.17 11.02
CA ARG A 116 3.38 -0.89 10.34
C ARG A 116 4.25 0.21 10.95
N SER A 117 4.31 0.29 12.28
CA SER A 117 5.11 1.29 12.98
C SER A 117 6.61 1.10 12.71
N TRP A 118 7.06 -0.16 12.65
CA TRP A 118 8.43 -0.49 12.27
C TRP A 118 8.74 -0.07 10.83
N LEU A 119 7.84 -0.35 9.88
CA LEU A 119 8.00 0.05 8.48
C LEU A 119 8.12 1.56 8.33
N VAL A 120 7.23 2.34 8.97
CA VAL A 120 7.28 3.81 8.96
C VAL A 120 8.59 4.36 9.53
N LYS A 121 9.11 3.72 10.59
CA LYS A 121 10.35 4.17 11.24
C LYS A 121 11.59 3.88 10.40
N ASN A 122 11.64 2.74 9.71
CA ASN A 122 12.88 2.21 9.14
C ASN A 122 12.95 2.30 7.60
N ILE A 123 11.82 2.32 6.90
CA ILE A 123 11.79 2.42 5.44
C ILE A 123 11.67 3.89 5.03
N LYS A 124 12.74 4.48 4.51
CA LYS A 124 12.69 5.86 4.04
C LYS A 124 11.67 6.02 2.91
N GLY A 125 10.85 7.06 3.01
CA GLY A 125 9.74 7.30 2.08
C GLY A 125 8.41 6.67 2.49
N TYR A 126 8.37 5.83 3.54
CA TYR A 126 7.12 5.32 4.09
C TYR A 126 6.53 6.25 5.14
N GLY A 127 5.30 6.73 4.90
CA GLY A 127 4.39 7.18 5.94
C GLY A 127 3.41 6.07 6.32
N LEU A 128 2.47 6.39 7.21
CA LEU A 128 1.43 5.45 7.64
C LEU A 128 0.62 4.89 6.46
N LYS A 129 0.33 5.73 5.46
CA LYS A 129 -0.42 5.32 4.27
C LYS A 129 0.36 4.31 3.43
N GLU A 130 1.63 4.59 3.12
CA GLU A 130 2.46 3.68 2.31
C GLU A 130 2.70 2.35 3.05
N ALA A 131 2.92 2.39 4.36
CA ALA A 131 3.08 1.19 5.16
C ALA A 131 1.78 0.37 5.23
N SER A 132 0.62 1.01 5.43
CA SER A 132 -0.68 0.32 5.36
C SER A 132 -0.94 -0.26 3.96
N HIS A 133 -0.55 0.47 2.91
CA HIS A 133 -0.72 0.05 1.51
C HIS A 133 0.07 -1.21 1.22
N PHE A 134 1.35 -1.22 1.59
CA PHE A 134 2.20 -2.40 1.48
C PHE A 134 1.61 -3.59 2.24
N LEU A 135 1.24 -3.40 3.51
CA LEU A 135 0.69 -4.46 4.34
C LEU A 135 -0.60 -5.06 3.76
N ARG A 136 -1.51 -4.23 3.25
CA ARG A 136 -2.70 -4.72 2.53
C ARG A 136 -2.30 -5.54 1.31
N ASN A 137 -1.37 -5.05 0.49
CA ASN A 137 -0.99 -5.70 -0.77
C ASN A 137 -0.27 -7.04 -0.58
N ILE A 138 0.13 -7.37 0.65
CA ILE A 138 0.66 -8.68 1.01
C ILE A 138 -0.31 -9.49 1.90
N GLY A 139 -1.56 -9.05 2.04
CA GLY A 139 -2.63 -9.80 2.71
C GLY A 139 -2.92 -9.42 4.16
N PHE A 140 -2.29 -8.38 4.72
CA PHE A 140 -2.51 -7.91 6.10
C PHE A 140 -3.30 -6.60 6.15
N GLY A 141 -4.45 -6.57 5.45
CA GLY A 141 -5.28 -5.37 5.31
C GLY A 141 -6.53 -5.32 6.19
N ASP A 142 -6.88 -6.40 6.89
CA ASP A 142 -8.19 -6.52 7.52
C ASP A 142 -8.34 -5.66 8.79
N ASP A 143 -7.22 -5.34 9.45
CA ASP A 143 -7.19 -4.58 10.71
C ASP A 143 -6.63 -3.16 10.59
N ILE A 144 -6.32 -2.72 9.37
CA ILE A 144 -5.74 -1.39 9.09
C ILE A 144 -6.45 -0.72 7.91
N ALA A 145 -6.33 0.60 7.81
CA ALA A 145 -6.86 1.37 6.70
C ALA A 145 -5.74 2.08 5.92
N ILE A 146 -6.02 2.33 4.65
CA ILE A 146 -5.17 3.14 3.76
C ILE A 146 -5.85 4.50 3.57
N LEU A 147 -5.54 5.47 4.42
CA LEU A 147 -6.13 6.80 4.31
C LEU A 147 -5.41 7.65 3.26
N ASP A 148 -5.90 7.59 2.03
CA ASP A 148 -5.51 8.50 0.95
C ASP A 148 -6.56 9.61 0.72
N ARG A 149 -6.33 10.49 -0.25
CA ARG A 149 -7.26 11.60 -0.54
C ARG A 149 -8.65 11.12 -1.00
N HIS A 150 -8.74 9.97 -1.66
CA HIS A 150 -9.98 9.42 -2.20
C HIS A 150 -10.78 8.73 -1.09
N ILE A 151 -10.10 7.99 -0.21
CA ILE A 151 -10.69 7.40 0.98
C ILE A 151 -11.20 8.50 1.92
N LEU A 152 -10.43 9.56 2.18
CA LEU A 152 -10.88 10.68 3.01
C LEU A 152 -12.10 11.40 2.42
N LYS A 153 -12.17 11.57 1.09
CA LYS A 153 -13.37 12.11 0.43
C LYS A 153 -14.58 11.22 0.58
N ASN A 154 -14.40 9.90 0.46
CA ASN A 154 -15.49 8.95 0.68
C ASN A 154 -15.92 8.93 2.15
N MET A 155 -15.00 9.06 3.10
CA MET A 155 -15.34 9.24 4.52
C MET A 155 -16.24 10.47 4.75
N VAL A 156 -16.03 11.57 4.04
CA VAL A 156 -16.95 12.72 4.07
C VAL A 156 -18.29 12.38 3.42
N LYS A 157 -18.26 11.82 2.21
CA LYS A 157 -19.46 11.44 1.43
C LYS A 157 -20.41 10.51 2.20
N TYR A 158 -19.86 9.58 2.97
CA TYR A 158 -20.61 8.62 3.77
C TYR A 158 -20.81 9.07 5.24
N GLY A 159 -20.46 10.31 5.59
CA GLY A 159 -20.72 10.89 6.90
C GLY A 159 -19.86 10.36 8.05
N VAL A 160 -18.73 9.72 7.75
CA VAL A 160 -17.76 9.23 8.75
C VAL A 160 -17.01 10.41 9.40
N ILE A 161 -16.76 11.46 8.62
CA ILE A 161 -16.15 12.72 9.08
C ILE A 161 -16.85 13.91 8.43
N PRO A 162 -16.87 15.09 9.08
CA PRO A 162 -17.53 16.27 8.52
C PRO A 162 -16.80 16.86 7.31
N GLU A 163 -15.46 16.80 7.31
CA GLU A 163 -14.62 17.35 6.24
C GLU A 163 -13.27 16.65 6.16
N VAL A 164 -12.57 16.81 5.03
CA VAL A 164 -11.19 16.31 4.87
C VAL A 164 -10.25 17.24 5.63
N PRO A 165 -9.41 16.73 6.56
CA PRO A 165 -8.50 17.58 7.31
C PRO A 165 -7.44 18.21 6.39
N ALA A 166 -7.08 19.46 6.66
CA ALA A 166 -6.06 20.19 5.90
C ALA A 166 -4.66 19.54 6.00
N SER A 167 -4.37 18.87 7.12
CA SER A 167 -3.14 18.10 7.32
C SER A 167 -3.41 16.79 8.05
N LEU A 168 -2.61 15.77 7.74
CA LEU A 168 -2.76 14.44 8.30
C LEU A 168 -1.53 14.07 9.11
N THR A 169 -1.50 14.50 10.37
CA THR A 169 -0.48 14.06 11.33
C THR A 169 -0.64 12.58 11.65
N GLY A 170 0.40 11.92 12.15
CA GLY A 170 0.32 10.50 12.53
C GLY A 170 -0.81 10.21 13.54
N LYS A 171 -0.98 11.09 14.53
CA LYS A 171 -2.08 10.99 15.50
C LYS A 171 -3.44 11.11 14.82
N LYS A 172 -3.60 12.08 13.89
CA LYS A 172 -4.86 12.27 13.16
C LYS A 172 -5.16 11.10 12.23
N TYR A 173 -4.14 10.55 11.57
CA TYR A 173 -4.28 9.35 10.75
C TYR A 173 -4.89 8.20 11.54
N LEU A 174 -4.32 7.88 12.70
CA LEU A 174 -4.80 6.79 13.55
C LEU A 174 -6.19 7.06 14.15
N GLU A 175 -6.52 8.32 14.45
CA GLU A 175 -7.88 8.71 14.85
C GLU A 175 -8.89 8.43 13.73
N LEU A 176 -8.58 8.84 12.51
CA LEU A 176 -9.44 8.67 11.35
C LEU A 176 -9.56 7.20 10.93
N GLU A 177 -8.49 6.43 11.06
CA GLU A 177 -8.49 4.99 10.82
C GLU A 177 -9.46 4.29 11.76
N LYS A 178 -9.45 4.62 13.06
CA LYS A 178 -10.41 4.05 14.02
C LYS A 178 -11.85 4.31 13.61
N LYS A 179 -12.17 5.53 13.17
CA LYS A 179 -13.51 5.89 12.67
C LYS A 179 -13.89 5.09 11.42
N LEU A 180 -12.95 4.87 10.51
CA LEU A 180 -13.17 4.07 9.31
C LEU A 180 -13.38 2.58 9.64
N ILE A 181 -12.61 2.03 10.58
CA ILE A 181 -12.76 0.65 11.05
C ILE A 181 -14.13 0.47 11.73
N GLU A 182 -14.55 1.42 12.56
CA GLU A 182 -15.88 1.39 13.19
C GLU A 182 -17.00 1.47 12.13
N PHE A 183 -16.88 2.37 11.16
CA PHE A 183 -17.81 2.46 10.04
C PHE A 183 -17.88 1.15 9.24
N SER A 184 -16.73 0.53 8.97
CA SER A 184 -16.61 -0.77 8.30
C SER A 184 -17.37 -1.86 9.06
N LYS A 185 -17.18 -1.95 10.38
CA LYS A 185 -17.91 -2.90 11.26
C LYS A 185 -19.42 -2.68 11.23
N ASN A 186 -19.87 -1.43 11.35
CA ASN A 186 -21.30 -1.10 11.34
C ASN A 186 -21.98 -1.42 10.01
N ASN A 187 -21.22 -1.43 8.91
CA ASN A 187 -21.74 -1.76 7.58
C ASN A 187 -21.54 -3.23 7.19
N GLY A 188 -20.77 -4.01 7.96
CA GLY A 188 -20.46 -5.41 7.66
C GLY A 188 -19.55 -5.59 6.44
N ILE A 189 -18.74 -4.59 6.10
CA ILE A 189 -17.81 -4.62 4.96
C ILE A 189 -16.40 -4.46 5.52
N PRO A 190 -15.49 -5.46 5.41
CA PRO A 190 -14.15 -5.38 5.98
C PRO A 190 -13.33 -4.17 5.45
N PRO A 191 -12.39 -3.60 6.22
CA PRO A 191 -11.62 -2.42 5.81
C PRO A 191 -10.90 -2.60 4.47
N ALA A 192 -10.27 -3.76 4.25
CA ALA A 192 -9.59 -4.08 2.99
C ALA A 192 -10.53 -4.12 1.78
N HIS A 193 -11.78 -4.55 1.99
CA HIS A 193 -12.82 -4.55 0.95
C HIS A 193 -13.29 -3.12 0.69
N LEU A 194 -13.56 -2.36 1.76
CA LEU A 194 -14.04 -0.99 1.67
C LEU A 194 -13.05 -0.08 0.92
N ASP A 195 -11.75 -0.27 1.14
CA ASP A 195 -10.70 0.40 0.38
C ASP A 195 -10.85 0.17 -1.13
N LEU A 196 -10.98 -1.10 -1.57
CA LEU A 196 -11.12 -1.44 -2.99
C LEU A 196 -12.46 -0.96 -3.57
N VAL A 197 -13.55 -0.98 -2.80
CA VAL A 197 -14.84 -0.40 -3.22
C VAL A 197 -14.66 1.08 -3.51
N TRP A 198 -14.21 1.86 -2.53
CA TRP A 198 -14.12 3.31 -2.66
C TRP A 198 -13.07 3.75 -3.69
N TRP A 199 -11.96 3.02 -3.80
CA TRP A 199 -10.96 3.29 -4.82
C TRP A 199 -11.50 3.01 -6.23
N SER A 200 -12.25 1.92 -6.42
CA SER A 200 -12.83 1.58 -7.73
C SER A 200 -13.99 2.51 -8.13
N GLU A 201 -14.72 3.08 -7.18
CA GLU A 201 -15.71 4.13 -7.47
C GLU A 201 -15.08 5.41 -8.05
N GLU A 202 -13.85 5.71 -7.63
CA GLU A 202 -13.14 6.92 -8.06
C GLU A 202 -12.37 6.74 -9.37
N THR A 203 -11.95 5.51 -9.68
CA THR A 203 -11.04 5.21 -10.79
C THR A 203 -11.63 4.33 -11.88
N GLY A 204 -12.77 3.69 -11.61
CA GLY A 204 -13.41 2.72 -12.50
C GLY A 204 -12.78 1.33 -12.48
N GLU A 205 -11.74 1.09 -11.67
CA GLU A 205 -10.99 -0.18 -11.69
C GLU A 205 -10.71 -0.70 -10.27
N ILE A 206 -10.70 -2.02 -10.10
CA ILE A 206 -10.16 -2.67 -8.89
C ILE A 206 -8.69 -2.95 -9.17
N PHE A 207 -7.80 -2.15 -8.56
CA PHE A 207 -6.36 -2.23 -8.80
C PHE A 207 -5.61 -2.70 -7.54
N LYS A 208 -4.68 -1.89 -7.04
CA LYS A 208 -3.94 -2.12 -5.82
C LYS A 208 -3.42 -0.81 -5.26
#